data_AF-A0A813S837-F1
#
_entry.id   AF-A0A813S837-F1
#
_cell.length_a   1.000
_cell.length_b   1.000
_cell.length_c   1.000
_cell.angle_alpha   90.00
_cell.angle_beta   90.00
_cell.angle_gamma   90.00
#
_symmetry.space_group_name_H-M   'P 1'
#
loop_
_entity.id
_entity.type
_entity.pdbx_description
1 polymer ?
#
loop_
_entity_poly.entity_id
_entity_poly.type
_entity_poly.pdbx_seq_one_letter_code
_entity_poly.pdbx_strand_id
1 'polypeptide(L)'
;MSNTNTFSSSVQTYNPSEIPSNWLDCPRKSNIIAGKFIAFKTPLDDQYKTNISIAKRWTCNILIKHVKDEQKNLGLVIDLTNTNRYYRSDIEFIQKNIRYAKIPCQGINDAIDLFAKARSPGIYKQDYLDKLIEKFPMKNFISILAPLRPTWCLENKIVTLNENKRKYNEIDDQKPHKEFRQENSNHVFAVDLINVKPVCSQSIVDNIRLKCQQMCAWDRKSFPGSQPISMDYTNYQTIFLSPYMVSWKADGTRYMMLIESENNIYMLDRNNDVFQINCLQFPKDSNCTRHLINTLVDGEFVIDNDNGIKRYRYLVYDIVVYDNENVSQRSFKERLDIIRHSIVNVRNEAIVKGFIQKNLEPFSIRNKEFWELSTVSKLLSPAFQSQITHGCDGLVFQSVQNPYQSGRSTHVLKWKKDNTIDFRLKIHTGRRSQEKSALLFVNGKSKPYAFMRYSPELDQYDNQIIECSYHNGEWYFYRHRADKSYPTALATADGVTTAINRPITEAILCSFIEENIAFDNY
;
A
#
# COMPACT_ATOMS: atom_id res chain seq x y z
N MET A 1 41.95 -33.68 -5.33
CA MET A 1 41.54 -34.28 -4.04
C MET A 1 40.32 -33.53 -3.55
N SER A 2 39.15 -34.11 -3.79
CA SER A 2 37.84 -33.56 -3.46
C SER A 2 37.45 -33.98 -2.04
N ASN A 3 37.37 -33.04 -1.11
CA ASN A 3 36.85 -33.27 0.24
C ASN A 3 35.34 -33.00 0.27
N THR A 4 34.56 -34.07 0.30
CA THR A 4 33.14 -34.08 0.61
C THR A 4 32.96 -34.24 2.12
N ASN A 5 32.52 -33.19 2.82
CA ASN A 5 32.04 -33.28 4.20
C ASN A 5 30.54 -33.60 4.19
N THR A 6 30.20 -34.85 4.50
CA THR A 6 28.84 -35.34 4.75
C THR A 6 28.36 -34.89 6.13
N PHE A 7 27.29 -34.10 6.18
CA PHE A 7 26.52 -33.85 7.41
C PHE A 7 25.69 -35.11 7.73
N SER A 8 25.91 -35.72 8.89
CA SER A 8 25.07 -36.80 9.41
C SER A 8 23.76 -36.22 9.96
N SER A 9 22.63 -36.54 9.33
CA SER A 9 21.30 -36.32 9.89
C SER A 9 20.97 -37.45 10.87
N SER A 10 20.97 -37.14 12.18
CA SER A 10 20.44 -38.04 13.20
C SER A 10 18.91 -38.10 13.05
N VAL A 11 18.38 -39.21 12.54
CA VAL A 11 16.95 -39.52 12.52
C VAL A 11 16.50 -39.83 13.95
N GLN A 12 15.73 -38.92 14.57
CA GLN A 12 15.03 -39.23 15.82
C GLN A 12 13.95 -40.28 15.57
N THR A 13 14.08 -41.45 16.21
CA THR A 13 13.07 -42.51 16.20
C THR A 13 11.86 -42.07 17.03
N TYR A 14 10.74 -41.77 16.36
CA TYR A 14 9.49 -41.33 17.01
C TYR A 14 8.77 -42.53 17.64
N ASN A 15 8.58 -42.53 18.96
CA ASN A 15 7.80 -43.58 19.64
C ASN A 15 6.29 -43.28 19.46
N PRO A 16 5.51 -44.16 18.79
CA PRO A 16 4.10 -43.89 18.49
C PRO A 16 3.22 -43.68 19.73
N SER A 17 3.58 -44.30 20.86
CA SER A 17 2.79 -44.31 22.11
C SER A 17 3.33 -43.36 23.19
N GLU A 18 4.22 -42.44 22.82
CA GLU A 18 4.77 -41.46 23.76
C GLU A 18 3.74 -40.38 24.12
N ILE A 19 3.52 -40.18 25.42
CA ILE A 19 2.58 -39.19 25.94
C ILE A 19 3.11 -37.78 25.63
N PRO A 20 2.27 -36.83 25.18
CA PRO A 20 2.71 -35.45 24.95
C PRO A 20 3.29 -34.82 26.22
N SER A 21 4.32 -33.99 26.04
CA SER A 21 4.93 -33.24 27.13
C SER A 21 3.88 -32.45 27.92
N ASN A 22 3.99 -32.47 29.25
CA ASN A 22 3.08 -31.78 30.20
C ASN A 22 1.60 -32.22 30.14
N TRP A 23 1.25 -33.28 29.41
CA TRP A 23 -0.14 -33.74 29.29
C TRP A 23 -0.72 -34.24 30.61
N LEU A 24 0.10 -34.89 31.44
CA LEU A 24 -0.32 -35.44 32.74
C LEU A 24 -0.67 -34.37 33.77
N ASP A 25 -0.05 -33.19 33.66
CA ASP A 25 -0.24 -32.06 34.57
C ASP A 25 -1.26 -31.05 34.04
N CYS A 26 -1.58 -31.13 32.75
CA CYS A 26 -2.62 -30.33 32.14
C CYS A 26 -4.01 -30.74 32.68
N PRO A 27 -4.84 -29.78 33.13
CA PRO A 27 -6.23 -30.03 33.53
C PRO A 27 -7.03 -30.66 32.38
N ARG A 28 -7.97 -31.54 32.73
CA ARG A 28 -8.79 -32.25 31.71
C ARG A 28 -9.63 -31.30 30.87
N LYS A 29 -10.32 -30.36 31.51
CA LYS A 29 -11.27 -29.45 30.89
C LYS A 29 -11.45 -28.16 31.69
N SER A 30 -11.99 -27.14 31.05
CA SER A 30 -12.52 -25.92 31.67
C SER A 30 -13.96 -26.12 32.16
N ASN A 31 -14.47 -25.10 32.84
CA ASN A 31 -15.92 -24.89 32.95
C ASN A 31 -16.51 -24.50 31.59
N ILE A 32 -17.84 -24.54 31.46
CA ILE A 32 -18.52 -24.06 30.25
C ILE A 32 -18.34 -22.54 30.15
N ILE A 33 -17.78 -22.09 29.03
CA ILE A 33 -17.51 -20.69 28.70
C ILE A 33 -18.68 -20.17 27.86
N ALA A 34 -19.28 -19.06 28.31
CA ALA A 34 -20.41 -18.38 27.66
C ALA A 34 -21.59 -19.31 27.31
N GLY A 35 -21.81 -20.36 28.12
CA GLY A 35 -22.87 -21.35 27.91
C GLY A 35 -22.72 -22.23 26.66
N LYS A 36 -21.61 -22.12 25.91
CA LYS A 36 -21.46 -22.72 24.57
C LYS A 36 -20.15 -23.48 24.36
N PHE A 37 -19.05 -23.04 24.97
CA PHE A 37 -17.71 -23.59 24.68
C PHE A 37 -17.15 -24.33 25.88
N ILE A 38 -16.40 -25.39 25.62
CA ILE A 38 -15.61 -26.08 26.64
C ILE A 38 -14.20 -26.29 26.09
N ALA A 39 -13.20 -25.76 26.78
CA ALA A 39 -11.80 -26.01 26.45
C ALA A 39 -11.38 -27.29 27.17
N PHE A 40 -10.67 -28.19 26.49
CA PHE A 40 -10.19 -29.44 27.09
C PHE A 40 -8.83 -29.82 26.54
N LYS A 41 -8.04 -30.53 27.33
CA LYS A 41 -6.78 -31.11 26.84
C LYS A 41 -7.09 -32.22 25.86
N THR A 42 -6.21 -32.41 24.87
CA THR A 42 -6.39 -33.44 23.85
C THR A 42 -6.60 -34.81 24.49
N PRO A 43 -7.69 -35.53 24.20
CA PRO A 43 -7.86 -36.89 24.68
C PRO A 43 -6.81 -37.82 24.06
N LEU A 44 -6.48 -38.90 24.77
CA LEU A 44 -5.61 -39.94 24.24
C LEU A 44 -6.41 -41.24 24.12
N ASP A 45 -6.30 -41.92 22.98
CA ASP A 45 -6.96 -43.18 22.73
C ASP A 45 -6.25 -44.36 23.45
N ASP A 46 -6.77 -45.56 23.20
CA ASP A 46 -6.41 -46.75 23.95
C ASP A 46 -4.94 -47.15 23.80
N GLN A 47 -4.24 -46.69 22.75
CA GLN A 47 -2.83 -47.01 22.53
C GLN A 47 -1.89 -46.38 23.57
N TYR A 48 -2.37 -45.40 24.35
CA TYR A 48 -1.61 -44.74 25.43
C TYR A 48 -1.95 -45.30 26.83
N LYS A 49 -2.90 -46.25 26.95
CA LYS A 49 -3.44 -46.72 28.24
C LYS A 49 -2.40 -47.35 29.18
N THR A 50 -1.37 -48.00 28.64
CA THR A 50 -0.30 -48.65 29.42
C THR A 50 0.61 -47.62 30.10
N ASN A 51 0.73 -46.43 29.52
CA ASN A 51 1.61 -45.37 30.01
C ASN A 51 0.88 -44.38 30.95
N ILE A 52 -0.45 -44.53 31.14
CA ILE A 52 -1.28 -43.60 31.91
C ILE A 52 -2.07 -44.35 32.99
N SER A 53 -1.87 -43.97 34.25
CA SER A 53 -2.63 -44.50 35.38
C SER A 53 -4.14 -44.28 35.20
N ILE A 54 -4.96 -45.22 35.68
CA ILE A 54 -6.42 -45.21 35.50
C ILE A 54 -7.02 -43.86 35.93
N ALA A 55 -6.57 -43.32 37.07
CA ALA A 55 -7.04 -42.06 37.63
C ALA A 55 -6.74 -40.84 36.75
N LYS A 56 -5.71 -40.87 35.90
CA LYS A 56 -5.31 -39.77 35.00
C LYS A 56 -5.80 -39.93 33.56
N ARG A 57 -6.43 -41.06 33.20
CA ARG A 57 -6.93 -41.29 31.83
C ARG A 57 -7.95 -40.24 31.41
N TRP A 58 -7.86 -39.84 30.15
CA TRP A 58 -8.75 -38.86 29.53
C TRP A 58 -8.92 -39.21 28.06
N THR A 59 -10.01 -39.92 27.76
CA THR A 59 -10.33 -40.42 26.41
C THR A 59 -11.53 -39.65 25.83
N CYS A 60 -11.76 -39.77 24.52
CA CYS A 60 -12.89 -39.11 23.85
C CYS A 60 -14.24 -39.53 24.46
N ASN A 61 -14.38 -40.79 24.84
CA ASN A 61 -15.59 -41.28 25.52
C ASN A 61 -15.79 -40.66 26.92
N ILE A 62 -14.71 -40.47 27.68
CA ILE A 62 -14.79 -39.81 29.00
C ILE A 62 -15.21 -38.34 28.82
N LEU A 63 -14.66 -37.64 27.82
CA LEU A 63 -15.08 -36.27 27.48
C LEU A 63 -16.58 -36.21 27.12
N ILE A 64 -17.05 -37.07 26.21
CA ILE A 64 -18.46 -37.09 25.78
C ILE A 64 -19.39 -37.37 26.96
N LYS A 65 -19.02 -38.32 27.83
CA LYS A 65 -19.78 -38.62 29.05
C LYS A 65 -19.86 -37.41 29.97
N HIS A 66 -18.75 -36.74 30.23
CA HIS A 66 -18.74 -35.54 31.07
C HIS A 66 -19.65 -34.42 30.54
N VAL A 67 -19.66 -34.18 29.22
CA VAL A 67 -20.54 -33.16 28.62
C VAL A 67 -22.01 -33.54 28.78
N LYS A 68 -22.34 -34.83 28.66
CA LYS A 68 -23.70 -35.35 28.90
C LYS A 68 -24.12 -35.22 30.36
N ASP A 69 -23.22 -35.50 31.30
CA ASP A 69 -23.47 -35.38 32.73
C ASP A 69 -23.78 -33.91 33.12
N GLU A 70 -23.23 -32.93 32.38
CA GLU A 70 -23.58 -31.50 32.50
C GLU A 70 -24.88 -31.12 31.75
N GLN A 71 -25.69 -32.10 31.34
CA GLN A 71 -26.94 -31.92 30.59
C GLN A 71 -26.76 -31.14 29.28
N LYS A 72 -25.62 -31.34 28.61
CA LYS A 72 -25.31 -30.75 27.30
C LYS A 72 -24.98 -31.83 26.27
N ASN A 73 -25.05 -31.46 25.00
CA ASN A 73 -24.63 -32.30 23.88
C ASN A 73 -23.39 -31.69 23.22
N LEU A 74 -22.36 -32.53 23.00
CA LEU A 74 -21.17 -32.13 22.26
C LEU A 74 -21.48 -32.13 20.76
N GLY A 75 -21.66 -30.95 20.16
CA GLY A 75 -22.09 -30.81 18.75
C GLY A 75 -20.97 -30.52 17.74
N LEU A 76 -19.81 -30.05 18.19
CA LEU A 76 -18.65 -29.73 17.36
C LEU A 76 -17.37 -29.85 18.19
N VAL A 77 -16.35 -30.51 17.64
CA VAL A 77 -14.98 -30.53 18.14
C VAL A 77 -14.10 -29.75 17.18
N ILE A 78 -13.39 -28.75 17.71
CA ILE A 78 -12.35 -28.01 16.99
C ILE A 78 -11.00 -28.49 17.55
N ASP A 79 -10.31 -29.33 16.79
CA ASP A 79 -9.01 -29.87 17.17
C ASP A 79 -7.89 -28.92 16.74
N LEU A 80 -7.16 -28.40 17.73
CA LEU A 80 -6.07 -27.45 17.55
C LEU A 80 -4.68 -28.11 17.52
N THR A 81 -4.61 -29.44 17.59
CA THR A 81 -3.34 -30.17 17.62
C THR A 81 -2.67 -30.19 16.23
N ASN A 82 -1.34 -30.05 16.21
CA ASN A 82 -0.56 -30.13 14.97
C ASN A 82 -0.22 -31.58 14.52
N THR A 83 -0.99 -32.57 14.99
CA THR A 83 -0.75 -33.99 14.68
C THR A 83 -2.06 -34.78 14.77
N ASN A 84 -2.13 -35.92 14.07
CA ASN A 84 -3.30 -36.81 14.07
C ASN A 84 -3.08 -38.08 14.92
N ARG A 85 -2.00 -38.15 15.71
CA ARG A 85 -1.59 -39.38 16.40
C ARG A 85 -2.35 -39.72 17.69
N TYR A 86 -3.19 -38.82 18.20
CA TYR A 86 -3.74 -38.93 19.56
C TYR A 86 -5.03 -39.74 19.64
N TYR A 87 -5.86 -39.64 18.60
CA TYR A 87 -7.11 -40.37 18.47
C TYR A 87 -7.55 -40.36 16.99
N ARG A 88 -8.40 -41.31 16.64
CA ARG A 88 -9.06 -41.36 15.33
C ARG A 88 -10.37 -40.59 15.34
N SER A 89 -10.38 -39.39 14.75
CA SER A 89 -11.53 -38.48 14.78
C SER A 89 -12.77 -39.01 14.05
N ASP A 90 -12.55 -39.80 13.00
CA ASP A 90 -13.60 -40.49 12.24
C ASP A 90 -14.44 -41.41 13.13
N ILE A 91 -13.78 -42.17 14.01
CA ILE A 91 -14.46 -43.11 14.92
C ILE A 91 -14.93 -42.41 16.19
N GLU A 92 -14.08 -41.57 16.78
CA GLU A 92 -14.36 -41.05 18.12
C GLU A 92 -15.44 -39.95 18.14
N PHE A 93 -15.60 -39.22 17.02
CA PHE A 93 -16.53 -38.11 16.92
C PHE A 93 -17.49 -38.22 15.71
N ILE A 94 -16.96 -38.38 14.49
CA ILE A 94 -17.78 -38.28 13.26
C ILE A 94 -18.84 -39.38 13.21
N GLN A 95 -18.48 -40.64 13.44
CA GLN A 95 -19.42 -41.77 13.52
C GLN A 95 -20.47 -41.62 14.64
N LYS A 96 -20.17 -40.83 15.68
CA LYS A 96 -21.10 -40.52 16.78
C LYS A 96 -21.94 -39.27 16.52
N ASN A 97 -21.97 -38.80 15.26
CA ASN A 97 -22.69 -37.62 14.79
C ASN A 97 -22.23 -36.31 15.47
N ILE A 98 -20.95 -36.22 15.85
CA ILE A 98 -20.31 -35.02 16.39
C ILE A 98 -19.48 -34.41 15.27
N ARG A 99 -19.77 -33.16 14.89
CA ARG A 99 -18.99 -32.47 13.85
C ARG A 99 -17.55 -32.31 14.30
N TYR A 100 -16.63 -32.37 13.36
CA TYR A 100 -15.21 -32.29 13.63
C TYR A 100 -14.53 -31.34 12.64
N ALA A 101 -13.73 -30.42 13.15
CA ALA A 101 -12.90 -29.52 12.36
C ALA A 101 -11.49 -29.51 12.95
N LYS A 102 -10.47 -29.69 12.11
CA LYS A 102 -9.07 -29.58 12.54
C LYS A 102 -8.50 -28.26 12.07
N ILE A 103 -7.89 -27.52 12.98
CA ILE A 103 -7.15 -26.28 12.73
C ILE A 103 -5.75 -26.50 13.32
N PRO A 104 -4.78 -26.99 12.54
CA PRO A 104 -3.44 -27.27 13.04
C PRO A 104 -2.77 -25.98 13.53
N CYS A 105 -2.39 -25.92 14.81
CA CYS A 105 -1.67 -24.78 15.39
C CYS A 105 -0.28 -25.22 15.86
N GLN A 106 0.80 -24.61 15.34
CA GLN A 106 2.16 -24.92 15.79
C GLN A 106 2.52 -24.26 17.12
N GLY A 107 1.80 -23.19 17.49
CA GLY A 107 2.03 -22.45 18.72
C GLY A 107 1.18 -21.19 18.82
N ILE A 108 1.51 -20.32 19.78
CA ILE A 108 0.72 -19.12 20.06
C ILE A 108 0.79 -18.08 18.93
N ASN A 109 1.93 -17.97 18.23
CA ASN A 109 2.09 -17.06 17.09
C ASN A 109 1.14 -17.45 15.95
N ASP A 110 1.14 -18.73 15.56
CA ASP A 110 0.20 -19.27 14.57
C ASP A 110 -1.26 -19.01 14.95
N ALA A 111 -1.60 -19.16 16.24
CA ALA A 111 -2.96 -18.91 16.71
C ALA A 111 -3.34 -17.41 16.62
N ILE A 112 -2.41 -16.51 16.95
CA ILE A 112 -2.61 -15.05 16.82
C ILE A 112 -2.74 -14.65 15.35
N ASP A 113 -1.89 -15.19 14.48
CA ASP A 113 -1.92 -14.94 13.05
C ASP A 113 -3.20 -15.48 12.40
N LEU A 114 -3.62 -16.69 12.76
CA LEU A 114 -4.86 -17.28 12.28
C LEU A 114 -6.06 -16.47 12.77
N PHE A 115 -6.04 -15.99 14.01
CA PHE A 115 -7.09 -15.12 14.54
C PHE A 115 -7.13 -13.77 13.80
N ALA A 116 -5.99 -13.16 13.53
CA ALA A 116 -5.90 -11.91 12.76
C ALA A 116 -6.40 -12.09 11.32
N LYS A 117 -6.10 -13.24 10.68
CA LYS A 117 -6.63 -13.61 9.36
C LYS A 117 -8.15 -13.79 9.38
N ALA A 118 -8.69 -14.50 10.37
CA ALA A 118 -10.12 -14.78 10.49
C ALA A 118 -10.93 -13.57 10.98
N ARG A 119 -10.31 -12.66 11.74
CA ARG A 119 -10.95 -11.49 12.36
C ARG A 119 -9.99 -10.30 12.40
N SER A 120 -9.79 -9.66 11.24
CA SER A 120 -8.98 -8.44 11.12
C SER A 120 -9.47 -7.32 12.07
N PRO A 121 -8.58 -6.56 12.74
CA PRO A 121 -7.11 -6.58 12.65
C PRO A 121 -6.43 -7.65 13.55
N GLY A 122 -7.20 -8.47 14.26
CA GLY A 122 -6.72 -9.39 15.30
C GLY A 122 -7.04 -8.89 16.70
N ILE A 123 -6.27 -9.33 17.69
CA ILE A 123 -6.46 -8.94 19.10
C ILE A 123 -5.88 -7.53 19.30
N TYR A 124 -6.70 -6.50 19.13
CA TYR A 124 -6.32 -5.07 19.26
C TYR A 124 -6.19 -4.56 20.71
N LYS A 125 -6.27 -5.46 21.69
CA LYS A 125 -6.10 -5.17 23.11
C LYS A 125 -4.75 -5.74 23.56
N GLN A 126 -3.77 -4.86 23.76
CA GLN A 126 -2.40 -5.25 24.16
C GLN A 126 -2.42 -6.12 25.43
N ASP A 127 -3.25 -5.77 26.41
CA ASP A 127 -3.41 -6.52 27.66
C ASP A 127 -3.89 -7.96 27.46
N TYR A 128 -4.59 -8.26 26.35
CA TYR A 128 -5.01 -9.63 26.02
C TYR A 128 -3.84 -10.43 25.43
N LEU A 129 -3.00 -9.79 24.61
CA LEU A 129 -1.78 -10.40 24.08
C LEU A 129 -0.75 -10.61 25.18
N ASP A 130 -0.59 -9.65 26.09
CA ASP A 130 0.32 -9.74 27.23
C ASP A 130 -0.06 -10.91 28.15
N LYS A 131 -1.36 -11.06 28.47
CA LYS A 131 -1.86 -12.21 29.26
C LYS A 131 -1.65 -13.54 28.54
N LEU A 132 -1.72 -13.55 27.20
CA LEU A 132 -1.46 -14.74 26.40
C LEU A 132 0.04 -15.12 26.47
N ILE A 133 0.94 -14.13 26.39
CA ILE A 133 2.38 -14.32 26.52
C ILE A 133 2.77 -14.75 27.94
N GLU A 134 2.19 -14.13 28.97
CA GLU A 134 2.41 -14.49 30.38
C GLU A 134 2.01 -15.95 30.65
N LYS A 135 0.88 -16.38 30.08
CA LYS A 135 0.34 -17.73 30.29
C LYS A 135 1.08 -18.81 29.48
N PHE A 136 1.73 -18.43 28.38
CA PHE A 136 2.50 -19.32 27.52
C PHE A 136 3.90 -18.74 27.24
N PRO A 137 4.78 -18.70 28.27
CA PRO A 137 6.08 -18.05 28.17
C PRO A 137 6.97 -18.75 27.13
N MET A 138 7.42 -17.98 26.13
CA MET A 138 8.29 -18.43 25.05
C MET A 138 9.77 -18.20 25.41
N LYS A 139 10.67 -19.10 24.99
CA LYS A 139 12.12 -18.98 25.26
C LYS A 139 12.82 -17.84 24.50
N ASN A 140 12.14 -17.19 23.54
CA ASN A 140 12.64 -16.03 22.81
C ASN A 140 11.59 -14.92 22.86
N PHE A 141 11.91 -13.82 23.55
CA PHE A 141 11.03 -12.65 23.69
C PHE A 141 10.87 -11.94 22.34
N ILE A 142 9.73 -12.16 21.66
CA ILE A 142 9.22 -11.28 20.60
C ILE A 142 8.04 -10.54 21.24
N SER A 143 8.14 -9.21 21.40
CA SER A 143 7.00 -8.41 21.86
C SER A 143 5.93 -8.41 20.76
N ILE A 144 4.84 -9.15 20.95
CA ILE A 144 3.70 -9.10 20.03
C ILE A 144 2.92 -7.83 20.33
N LEU A 145 3.04 -6.82 19.47
CA LEU A 145 2.29 -5.59 19.59
C LEU A 145 0.88 -5.77 19.02
N ALA A 146 -0.10 -5.34 19.80
CA ALA A 146 -1.49 -5.26 19.37
C ALA A 146 -1.59 -4.27 18.21
N PRO A 147 -2.36 -4.61 17.16
CA PRO A 147 -2.67 -3.66 16.10
C PRO A 147 -3.41 -2.45 16.68
N LEU A 148 -3.25 -1.30 16.02
CA LEU A 148 -3.91 -0.06 16.41
C LEU A 148 -5.43 -0.27 16.50
N ARG A 149 -6.05 0.35 17.52
CA ARG A 149 -7.50 0.26 17.72
C ARG A 149 -8.23 0.87 16.52
N PRO A 150 -9.26 0.21 15.99
CA PRO A 150 -10.14 0.81 15.00
C PRO A 150 -10.70 2.15 15.50
N THR A 151 -10.85 3.12 14.60
CA THR A 151 -11.21 4.51 14.93
C THR A 151 -12.56 4.68 15.66
N TRP A 152 -13.48 3.72 15.53
CA TRP A 152 -14.74 3.69 16.28
C TRP A 152 -14.60 3.41 17.78
N CYS A 153 -13.41 3.02 18.25
CA CYS A 153 -13.10 2.84 19.68
C CYS A 153 -12.50 4.11 20.33
N LEU A 154 -12.40 5.23 19.61
CA LEU A 154 -11.80 6.50 20.10
C LEU A 154 -12.82 7.52 20.60
N GLU A 155 -14.12 7.20 20.61
CA GLU A 155 -15.08 8.06 21.31
C GLU A 155 -14.92 7.89 22.83
N ASN A 156 -14.54 9.00 23.46
CA ASN A 156 -14.44 9.24 24.90
C ASN A 156 -13.13 8.82 25.59
N LYS A 157 -12.09 9.64 25.41
CA LYS A 157 -11.25 10.15 26.50
C LYS A 157 -10.50 11.41 26.06
N ILE A 158 -11.23 12.52 25.99
CA ILE A 158 -10.64 13.83 26.23
C ILE A 158 -10.35 13.87 27.74
N VAL A 159 -9.08 13.79 28.12
CA VAL A 159 -8.63 14.25 29.43
C VAL A 159 -7.43 15.17 29.20
N THR A 160 -7.73 16.45 29.32
CA THR A 160 -6.81 17.56 29.56
C THR A 160 -5.83 17.24 30.68
N LEU A 161 -4.53 17.43 30.46
CA LEU A 161 -3.60 17.80 31.53
C LEU A 161 -2.47 18.71 31.01
N ASN A 162 -2.43 19.90 31.63
CA ASN A 162 -1.34 20.86 31.64
C ASN A 162 -0.09 20.32 32.37
N GLU A 163 1.05 20.92 32.04
CA GLU A 163 2.24 21.20 32.87
C GLU A 163 2.71 20.14 33.89
N ASN A 164 3.95 19.64 33.73
CA ASN A 164 5.05 20.03 34.61
C ASN A 164 6.41 19.38 34.27
N LYS A 165 7.44 20.23 34.38
CA LYS A 165 8.88 19.93 34.41
C LYS A 165 9.21 18.76 35.35
N ARG A 166 10.09 17.85 34.91
CA ARG A 166 11.17 17.30 35.75
C ARG A 166 12.44 17.02 34.93
N LYS A 167 13.51 17.68 35.38
CA LYS A 167 14.93 17.45 35.08
C LYS A 167 15.33 16.01 35.42
N TYR A 168 16.23 15.44 34.61
CA TYR A 168 17.29 14.53 35.07
C TYR A 168 18.53 14.73 34.20
N ASN A 169 19.68 14.46 34.82
CA ASN A 169 20.95 15.13 34.64
C ASN A 169 21.84 14.58 33.50
N GLU A 170 22.77 15.45 33.14
CA GLU A 170 24.03 15.26 32.41
C GLU A 170 24.70 13.89 32.64
N ILE A 171 25.06 13.23 31.54
CA ILE A 171 26.30 12.44 31.44
C ILE A 171 26.99 12.82 30.13
N ASP A 172 28.28 13.03 30.30
CA ASP A 172 29.31 13.61 29.44
C ASP A 172 29.64 12.83 28.15
N ASP A 173 30.24 13.56 27.23
CA ASP A 173 30.70 13.24 25.88
C ASP A 173 31.48 11.93 25.73
N GLN A 174 31.03 11.05 24.83
CA GLN A 174 31.93 10.29 23.93
C GLN A 174 31.29 10.06 22.55
N LYS A 175 31.84 10.79 21.55
CA LYS A 175 31.87 10.56 20.09
C LYS A 175 30.87 9.54 19.49
N PRO A 176 29.96 9.95 18.57
CA PRO A 176 29.15 8.99 17.85
C PRO A 176 30.01 8.26 16.81
N HIS A 177 30.29 6.99 17.09
CA HIS A 177 30.58 5.99 16.07
C HIS A 177 29.43 5.97 15.06
N LYS A 178 29.78 5.79 13.79
CA LYS A 178 28.88 5.64 12.64
C LYS A 178 27.86 4.52 12.90
N GLU A 179 26.70 4.85 13.44
CA GLU A 179 25.52 4.02 13.31
C GLU A 179 24.85 4.36 11.99
N PHE A 180 24.93 3.39 11.07
CA PHE A 180 23.99 3.25 9.97
C PHE A 180 22.58 3.36 10.55
N ARG A 181 21.95 4.53 10.37
CA ARG A 181 20.49 4.63 10.48
C ARG A 181 19.92 3.74 9.40
N GLN A 182 19.40 2.58 9.79
CA GLN A 182 18.41 1.87 9.00
C GLN A 182 17.28 2.86 8.72
N GLU A 183 17.01 3.05 7.43
CA GLU A 183 15.92 3.84 6.90
C GLU A 183 14.60 3.26 7.42
N ASN A 184 14.01 3.88 8.45
CA ASN A 184 12.57 3.78 8.67
C ASN A 184 11.90 4.72 7.65
N SER A 185 11.87 4.31 6.38
CA SER A 185 10.84 4.80 5.47
C SER A 185 9.54 4.17 5.92
N ASN A 186 8.69 4.95 6.58
CA ASN A 186 7.31 4.52 6.80
C ASN A 186 6.65 4.35 5.42
N HIS A 187 6.64 3.12 4.90
CA HIS A 187 5.98 2.72 3.66
C HIS A 187 4.47 2.87 3.82
N VAL A 188 3.99 4.10 3.71
CA VAL A 188 2.60 4.46 3.99
C VAL A 188 1.92 4.70 2.65
N PHE A 189 0.83 3.95 2.42
CA PHE A 189 -0.04 4.21 1.28
C PHE A 189 -0.66 5.61 1.41
N ALA A 190 -1.10 6.20 0.30
CA ALA A 190 -1.58 7.59 0.27
C ALA A 190 -2.63 7.92 1.36
N VAL A 191 -3.41 6.91 1.79
CA VAL A 191 -4.33 6.96 2.92
C VAL A 191 -4.30 5.62 3.67
N ASP A 192 -4.54 5.63 4.98
CA ASP A 192 -4.74 4.41 5.75
C ASP A 192 -6.09 3.75 5.38
N LEU A 193 -6.02 2.67 4.60
CA LEU A 193 -7.18 1.90 4.13
C LEU A 193 -7.06 0.46 4.61
N ILE A 194 -8.09 -0.05 5.29
CA ILE A 194 -8.12 -1.38 5.94
C ILE A 194 -7.66 -2.52 5.01
N ASN A 195 -8.02 -2.44 3.73
CA ASN A 195 -7.73 -3.49 2.74
C ASN A 195 -6.49 -3.20 1.89
N VAL A 196 -5.71 -2.16 2.21
CA VAL A 196 -4.44 -1.84 1.56
C VAL A 196 -3.30 -2.01 2.56
N LYS A 197 -2.30 -2.85 2.24
CA LYS A 197 -1.21 -3.18 3.18
C LYS A 197 0.14 -3.02 2.50
N PRO A 198 1.14 -2.37 3.13
CA PRO A 198 2.50 -2.43 2.63
C PRO A 198 3.02 -3.87 2.66
N VAL A 199 3.75 -4.26 1.62
CA VAL A 199 4.38 -5.59 1.54
C VAL A 199 5.74 -5.53 2.23
N CYS A 200 5.88 -6.18 3.39
CA CYS A 200 7.12 -6.15 4.16
C CYS A 200 8.13 -7.25 3.75
N SER A 201 7.69 -8.26 2.99
CA SER A 201 8.57 -9.35 2.55
C SER A 201 9.43 -8.90 1.38
N GLN A 202 10.73 -8.74 1.61
CA GLN A 202 11.66 -8.24 0.58
C GLN A 202 11.67 -9.12 -0.69
N SER A 203 11.53 -10.45 -0.55
CA SER A 203 11.50 -11.35 -1.71
C SER A 203 10.26 -11.15 -2.59
N ILE A 204 9.10 -10.85 -1.98
CA ILE A 204 7.87 -10.54 -2.71
C ILE A 204 8.02 -9.18 -3.38
N VAL A 205 8.49 -8.17 -2.63
CA VAL A 205 8.75 -6.83 -3.15
C VAL A 205 9.67 -6.87 -4.37
N ASP A 206 10.78 -7.60 -4.29
CA ASP A 206 11.75 -7.73 -5.38
C ASP A 206 11.14 -8.45 -6.59
N ASN A 207 10.32 -9.48 -6.37
CA ASN A 207 9.62 -10.18 -7.45
C ASN A 207 8.63 -9.25 -8.17
N ILE A 208 7.79 -8.53 -7.43
CA ILE A 208 6.80 -7.60 -7.98
C ILE A 208 7.49 -6.47 -8.74
N ARG A 209 8.56 -5.88 -8.16
CA ARG A 209 9.37 -4.85 -8.83
C ARG A 209 9.97 -5.38 -10.14
N LEU A 210 10.56 -6.58 -10.12
CA LEU A 210 11.13 -7.21 -11.30
C LEU A 210 10.08 -7.46 -12.40
N LYS A 211 8.89 -7.94 -12.03
CA LYS A 211 7.79 -8.14 -12.99
C LYS A 211 7.37 -6.83 -13.64
N CYS A 212 7.15 -5.77 -12.86
CA CYS A 212 6.79 -4.46 -13.40
C CYS A 212 7.90 -3.90 -14.31
N GLN A 213 9.17 -4.07 -13.91
CA GLN A 213 10.33 -3.68 -14.72
C GLN A 213 10.36 -4.42 -16.07
N GLN A 214 10.16 -5.74 -16.07
CA GLN A 214 10.13 -6.56 -17.28
C GLN A 214 8.96 -6.17 -18.20
N MET A 215 7.75 -6.00 -17.65
CA MET A 215 6.57 -5.57 -18.40
C MET A 215 6.76 -4.19 -19.07
N CYS A 216 7.54 -3.31 -18.43
CA CYS A 216 7.88 -1.98 -18.91
C CYS A 216 9.16 -1.91 -19.75
N ALA A 217 9.84 -3.04 -20.00
CA ALA A 217 11.18 -3.07 -20.61
C ALA A 217 12.16 -2.07 -19.95
N TRP A 218 12.11 -2.00 -18.61
CA TRP A 218 12.90 -1.07 -17.80
C TRP A 218 14.03 -1.81 -17.09
N ASP A 219 15.26 -1.38 -17.32
CA ASP A 219 16.48 -2.06 -16.84
C ASP A 219 17.01 -1.52 -15.50
N ARG A 220 16.42 -0.44 -14.99
CA ARG A 220 16.87 0.21 -13.74
C ARG A 220 16.04 -0.24 -12.56
N LYS A 221 16.67 -0.17 -11.37
CA LYS A 221 15.99 -0.43 -10.08
C LYS A 221 14.96 0.63 -9.68
N SER A 222 14.87 1.74 -10.41
CA SER A 222 13.93 2.83 -10.15
C SER A 222 12.53 2.54 -10.69
N PHE A 223 11.57 3.41 -10.37
CA PHE A 223 10.19 3.29 -10.82
C PHE A 223 10.09 3.34 -12.36
N PRO A 224 9.41 2.37 -13.00
CA PRO A 224 9.41 2.25 -14.46
C PRO A 224 8.40 3.18 -15.16
N GLY A 225 7.39 3.69 -14.45
CA GLY A 225 6.31 4.44 -15.07
C GLY A 225 6.76 5.74 -15.78
N SER A 226 6.08 6.06 -16.90
CA SER A 226 6.34 7.21 -17.78
C SER A 226 6.32 8.56 -17.04
N GLN A 227 7.40 9.34 -17.10
CA GLN A 227 7.53 10.62 -16.41
C GLN A 227 7.35 11.78 -17.40
N PRO A 228 6.26 12.57 -17.27
CA PRO A 228 6.00 13.71 -18.15
C PRO A 228 6.97 14.87 -17.93
N ILE A 229 7.34 15.53 -19.02
CA ILE A 229 8.13 16.76 -19.00
C ILE A 229 7.23 17.99 -18.94
N SER A 230 7.75 19.07 -18.36
CA SER A 230 7.01 20.35 -18.31
C SER A 230 6.89 20.95 -19.71
N MET A 231 5.70 21.45 -20.03
CA MET A 231 5.47 22.20 -21.25
C MET A 231 6.21 23.54 -21.18
N ASP A 232 6.94 23.87 -22.24
CA ASP A 232 7.70 25.12 -22.38
C ASP A 232 7.69 25.61 -23.84
N TYR A 233 8.24 26.79 -24.09
CA TYR A 233 8.26 27.38 -25.44
C TYR A 233 9.04 26.58 -26.49
N THR A 234 9.88 25.62 -26.08
CA THR A 234 10.62 24.78 -27.00
C THR A 234 9.83 23.56 -27.46
N ASN A 235 8.87 23.10 -26.64
CA ASN A 235 8.15 21.85 -26.88
C ASN A 235 6.65 21.99 -27.11
N TYR A 236 6.02 23.11 -26.73
CA TYR A 236 4.55 23.23 -26.78
C TYR A 236 3.96 23.07 -28.18
N GLN A 237 4.69 23.48 -29.23
CA GLN A 237 4.24 23.34 -30.61
C GLN A 237 4.07 21.88 -31.04
N THR A 238 4.76 20.94 -30.36
CA THR A 238 4.67 19.51 -30.68
C THR A 238 3.26 18.93 -30.56
N ILE A 239 2.38 19.57 -29.76
CA ILE A 239 0.99 19.14 -29.62
C ILE A 239 0.17 19.31 -30.91
N PHE A 240 0.62 20.15 -31.84
CA PHE A 240 0.04 20.30 -33.19
C PHE A 240 0.83 19.57 -34.28
N LEU A 241 2.13 19.36 -34.08
CA LEU A 241 2.95 18.60 -35.04
C LEU A 241 2.61 17.10 -35.04
N SER A 242 1.89 16.61 -34.03
CA SER A 242 1.43 15.23 -33.97
C SER A 242 0.10 15.15 -33.22
N PRO A 243 -0.71 14.10 -33.42
CA PRO A 243 -1.99 14.00 -32.73
C PRO A 243 -1.80 13.79 -31.22
N TYR A 244 -2.39 14.67 -30.43
CA TYR A 244 -2.41 14.62 -28.97
C TYR A 244 -3.84 14.56 -28.41
N MET A 245 -3.96 13.97 -27.23
CA MET A 245 -5.15 14.08 -26.40
C MET A 245 -4.79 14.76 -25.09
N VAL A 246 -5.78 15.43 -24.49
CA VAL A 246 -5.61 16.22 -23.27
C VAL A 246 -6.55 15.74 -22.17
N SER A 247 -6.07 15.81 -20.93
CA SER A 247 -6.87 15.59 -19.73
C SER A 247 -6.43 16.58 -18.64
N TRP A 248 -7.22 16.69 -17.58
CA TRP A 248 -6.85 17.48 -16.41
C TRP A 248 -5.71 16.79 -15.65
N LYS A 249 -4.84 17.57 -15.02
CA LYS A 249 -3.79 17.04 -14.15
C LYS A 249 -4.33 16.98 -12.72
N ALA A 250 -4.65 15.77 -12.28
CA ALA A 250 -5.08 15.53 -10.91
C ALA A 250 -3.92 15.76 -9.92
N ASP A 251 -4.27 16.31 -8.76
CA ASP A 251 -3.41 16.36 -7.58
C ASP A 251 -3.66 15.12 -6.73
N GLY A 252 -2.99 14.04 -7.11
CA GLY A 252 -3.11 12.73 -6.47
C GLY A 252 -1.75 12.09 -6.23
N THR A 253 -1.78 10.88 -5.69
CA THR A 253 -0.57 10.05 -5.55
C THR A 253 -0.53 9.04 -6.69
N ARG A 254 0.52 9.11 -7.51
CA ARG A 254 0.72 8.18 -8.61
C ARG A 254 1.03 6.77 -8.12
N TYR A 255 0.36 5.79 -8.73
CA TYR A 255 0.68 4.39 -8.57
C TYR A 255 0.64 3.68 -9.94
N MET A 256 1.47 2.66 -10.11
CA MET A 256 1.20 1.60 -11.09
C MET A 256 0.51 0.44 -10.37
N MET A 257 -0.48 -0.18 -10.98
CA MET A 257 -1.17 -1.33 -10.43
C MET A 257 -0.88 -2.58 -11.26
N LEU A 258 -0.29 -3.58 -10.62
CA LEU A 258 -0.12 -4.92 -11.15
C LEU A 258 -1.27 -5.81 -10.67
N ILE A 259 -2.07 -6.27 -11.61
CA ILE A 259 -3.08 -7.31 -11.41
C ILE A 259 -2.43 -8.62 -11.83
N GLU A 260 -1.80 -9.30 -10.87
CA GLU A 260 -1.09 -10.56 -11.12
C GLU A 260 -2.09 -11.72 -11.29
N SER A 261 -3.07 -11.82 -10.38
CA SER A 261 -4.21 -12.72 -10.46
C SER A 261 -5.36 -12.26 -9.53
N GLU A 262 -6.48 -13.01 -9.49
CA GLU A 262 -7.73 -12.66 -8.80
C GLU A 262 -7.57 -12.05 -7.39
N ASN A 263 -6.64 -12.59 -6.58
CA ASN A 263 -6.40 -12.14 -5.20
C ASN A 263 -5.01 -11.54 -4.99
N ASN A 264 -4.26 -11.34 -6.07
CA ASN A 264 -2.89 -10.82 -6.05
C ASN A 264 -2.85 -9.52 -6.85
N ILE A 265 -3.22 -8.44 -6.18
CA ILE A 265 -3.22 -7.10 -6.75
C ILE A 265 -2.24 -6.26 -5.95
N TYR A 266 -1.31 -5.62 -6.65
CA TYR A 266 -0.27 -4.82 -6.06
C TYR A 266 -0.26 -3.42 -6.68
N MET A 267 0.07 -2.42 -5.87
CA MET A 267 0.33 -1.05 -6.34
C MET A 267 1.75 -0.64 -5.98
N LEU A 268 2.42 0.02 -6.91
CA LEU A 268 3.78 0.53 -6.76
C LEU A 268 3.74 2.05 -6.83
N ASP A 269 4.27 2.72 -5.80
CA ASP A 269 4.39 4.18 -5.80
C ASP A 269 5.67 4.64 -6.53
N ARG A 270 5.91 5.96 -6.56
CA ARG A 270 7.12 6.53 -7.19
C ARG A 270 8.44 6.16 -6.49
N ASN A 271 8.39 5.77 -5.22
CA ASN A 271 9.54 5.30 -4.45
C ASN A 271 9.80 3.80 -4.65
N ASN A 272 9.01 3.13 -5.51
CA ASN A 272 8.97 1.68 -5.68
C ASN A 272 8.47 0.90 -4.45
N ASP A 273 7.78 1.55 -3.52
CA ASP A 273 7.15 0.87 -2.42
C ASP A 273 5.94 0.07 -2.91
N VAL A 274 5.81 -1.17 -2.43
CA VAL A 274 4.82 -2.12 -2.92
C VAL A 274 3.73 -2.30 -1.88
N PHE A 275 2.48 -2.15 -2.32
CA PHE A 275 1.29 -2.27 -1.49
C PHE A 275 0.38 -3.36 -2.05
N GLN A 276 -0.03 -4.32 -1.24
CA GLN A 276 -1.04 -5.32 -1.60
C GLN A 276 -2.44 -4.76 -1.38
N ILE A 277 -3.29 -4.90 -2.40
CA ILE A 277 -4.69 -4.47 -2.39
C ILE A 277 -5.57 -5.71 -2.25
N ASN A 278 -6.32 -5.76 -1.16
CA ASN A 278 -7.26 -6.85 -0.86
C ASN A 278 -8.69 -6.44 -1.24
N CYS A 279 -9.54 -7.43 -1.48
CA CYS A 279 -10.98 -7.24 -1.73
C CYS A 279 -11.31 -6.38 -2.97
N LEU A 280 -10.36 -6.21 -3.89
CA LEU A 280 -10.56 -5.56 -5.18
C LEU A 280 -10.60 -6.65 -6.25
N GLN A 281 -11.54 -6.58 -7.20
CA GLN A 281 -11.70 -7.62 -8.22
C GLN A 281 -11.60 -7.06 -9.64
N PHE A 282 -10.98 -7.84 -10.52
CA PHE A 282 -10.80 -7.55 -11.95
C PHE A 282 -11.25 -8.73 -12.81
N PRO A 283 -12.56 -8.88 -13.06
CA PRO A 283 -13.09 -9.96 -13.87
C PRO A 283 -12.88 -9.71 -15.37
N LYS A 284 -12.83 -10.78 -16.17
CA LYS A 284 -12.75 -10.74 -17.64
C LYS A 284 -14.12 -10.72 -18.32
N ASP A 285 -15.15 -11.08 -17.56
CA ASP A 285 -16.54 -11.09 -17.99
C ASP A 285 -17.43 -10.62 -16.83
N SER A 286 -18.60 -10.08 -17.14
CA SER A 286 -19.45 -9.48 -16.11
C SER A 286 -20.14 -10.48 -15.18
N ASN A 287 -19.91 -11.78 -15.35
CA ASN A 287 -20.36 -12.83 -14.43
C ASN A 287 -19.23 -13.31 -13.51
N CYS A 288 -18.05 -12.68 -13.55
CA CYS A 288 -16.86 -13.04 -12.76
C CYS A 288 -16.45 -14.51 -12.90
N THR A 289 -16.60 -15.12 -14.09
CA THR A 289 -16.16 -16.52 -14.27
C THR A 289 -14.65 -16.66 -14.39
N ARG A 290 -13.98 -15.60 -14.83
CA ARG A 290 -12.52 -15.51 -14.96
C ARG A 290 -12.03 -14.14 -14.53
N HIS A 291 -10.78 -14.08 -14.09
CA HIS A 291 -10.11 -12.84 -13.67
C HIS A 291 -8.92 -12.51 -14.55
N LEU A 292 -8.65 -11.21 -14.69
CA LEU A 292 -7.45 -10.71 -15.36
C LEU A 292 -6.21 -11.21 -14.63
N ILE A 293 -5.19 -11.53 -15.42
CA ILE A 293 -3.88 -11.96 -14.94
C ILE A 293 -2.80 -11.13 -15.62
N ASN A 294 -1.65 -10.97 -14.99
CA ASN A 294 -0.49 -10.27 -15.55
C ASN A 294 -0.85 -8.98 -16.32
N THR A 295 -1.70 -8.14 -15.73
CA THR A 295 -2.11 -6.85 -16.30
C THR A 295 -1.42 -5.73 -15.52
N LEU A 296 -0.83 -4.77 -16.22
CA LEU A 296 -0.12 -3.64 -15.62
C LEU A 296 -0.68 -2.32 -16.13
N VAL A 297 -1.31 -1.56 -15.24
CA VAL A 297 -1.91 -0.26 -15.53
C VAL A 297 -1.23 0.87 -14.77
N ASP A 298 -1.25 2.07 -15.33
CA ASP A 298 -0.67 3.30 -14.75
C ASP A 298 -1.79 4.29 -14.44
N GLY A 299 -1.70 4.94 -13.29
CA GLY A 299 -2.81 5.73 -12.77
C GLY A 299 -2.46 6.66 -11.62
N GLU A 300 -3.47 7.42 -11.21
CA GLU A 300 -3.40 8.37 -10.10
C GLU A 300 -4.44 8.01 -9.05
N PHE A 301 -4.02 7.89 -7.80
CA PHE A 301 -4.92 7.73 -6.66
C PHE A 301 -5.33 9.11 -6.14
N VAL A 302 -6.63 9.39 -6.11
CA VAL A 302 -7.21 10.68 -5.72
C VAL A 302 -8.22 10.50 -4.59
N ILE A 303 -8.36 11.56 -3.80
CA ILE A 303 -9.33 11.66 -2.71
C ILE A 303 -10.33 12.75 -3.11
N ASP A 304 -11.50 12.33 -3.57
CA ASP A 304 -12.61 13.25 -3.85
C ASP A 304 -13.26 13.70 -2.54
N ASN A 305 -13.60 14.98 -2.44
CA ASN A 305 -14.43 15.52 -1.38
C ASN A 305 -15.80 15.91 -1.95
N ASP A 306 -16.78 15.01 -1.79
CA ASP A 306 -18.17 15.27 -2.19
C ASP A 306 -18.97 15.68 -0.95
N ASN A 307 -19.18 16.99 -0.77
CA ASN A 307 -19.96 17.55 0.34
C ASN A 307 -19.51 17.08 1.73
N GLY A 308 -18.19 17.00 1.96
CA GLY A 308 -17.58 16.54 3.22
C GLY A 308 -17.34 15.03 3.28
N ILE A 309 -17.86 14.26 2.31
CA ILE A 309 -17.64 12.81 2.23
C ILE A 309 -16.40 12.54 1.36
N LYS A 310 -15.36 11.98 1.98
CA LYS A 310 -14.17 11.52 1.27
C LYS A 310 -14.47 10.26 0.47
N ARG A 311 -14.19 10.26 -0.82
CA ARG A 311 -14.26 9.08 -1.70
C ARG A 311 -12.91 8.80 -2.34
N TYR A 312 -12.43 7.58 -2.14
CA TYR A 312 -11.14 7.13 -2.65
C TYR A 312 -11.28 6.56 -4.05
N ARG A 313 -10.46 7.02 -4.99
CA ARG A 313 -10.48 6.54 -6.37
C ARG A 313 -9.10 6.32 -6.95
N TYR A 314 -8.98 5.31 -7.78
CA TYR A 314 -7.84 5.12 -8.66
C TYR A 314 -8.25 5.41 -10.10
N LEU A 315 -7.71 6.49 -10.67
CA LEU A 315 -7.94 6.93 -12.03
C LEU A 315 -6.87 6.31 -12.94
N VAL A 316 -7.25 5.27 -13.66
CA VAL A 316 -6.39 4.59 -14.64
C VAL A 316 -6.31 5.45 -15.90
N TYR A 317 -5.10 5.86 -16.30
CA TYR A 317 -4.92 6.73 -17.46
C TYR A 317 -4.07 6.10 -18.58
N ASP A 318 -3.33 5.02 -18.31
CA ASP A 318 -2.61 4.27 -19.34
C ASP A 318 -2.45 2.79 -18.94
N ILE A 319 -2.09 1.93 -19.90
CA ILE A 319 -1.92 0.49 -19.72
C ILE A 319 -0.72 0.00 -20.51
N VAL A 320 0.11 -0.84 -19.89
CA VAL A 320 1.36 -1.37 -20.49
C VAL A 320 1.16 -2.81 -20.94
N VAL A 321 0.52 -3.63 -20.11
CA VAL A 321 0.25 -5.04 -20.37
C VAL A 321 -1.21 -5.30 -20.01
N TYR A 322 -1.92 -6.00 -20.89
CA TYR A 322 -3.29 -6.44 -20.69
C TYR A 322 -3.35 -7.96 -20.84
N ASP A 323 -3.67 -8.67 -19.76
CA ASP A 323 -3.93 -10.11 -19.79
C ASP A 323 -2.81 -10.96 -20.44
N ASN A 324 -1.56 -10.77 -19.99
CA ASN A 324 -0.31 -11.30 -20.58
C ASN A 324 0.12 -10.69 -21.92
N GLU A 325 -0.71 -9.87 -22.57
CA GLU A 325 -0.36 -9.23 -23.83
C GLU A 325 0.30 -7.87 -23.58
N ASN A 326 1.50 -7.66 -24.15
CA ASN A 326 2.11 -6.33 -24.14
C ASN A 326 1.36 -5.42 -25.12
N VAL A 327 0.69 -4.39 -24.59
CA VAL A 327 -0.08 -3.42 -25.37
C VAL A 327 0.60 -2.05 -25.43
N SER A 328 1.82 -1.93 -24.88
CA SER A 328 2.59 -0.68 -24.82
C SER A 328 2.86 -0.07 -26.21
N GLN A 329 2.95 -0.90 -27.24
CA GLN A 329 3.22 -0.49 -28.62
C GLN A 329 1.97 -0.05 -29.40
N ARG A 330 0.77 -0.29 -28.85
CA ARG A 330 -0.48 0.18 -29.47
C ARG A 330 -0.63 1.69 -29.32
N SER A 331 -1.46 2.31 -30.16
CA SER A 331 -1.78 3.73 -30.03
C SER A 331 -2.43 4.03 -28.69
N PHE A 332 -2.29 5.27 -28.20
CA PHE A 332 -2.88 5.66 -26.91
C PHE A 332 -4.41 5.49 -26.88
N LYS A 333 -5.09 5.72 -28.01
CA LYS A 333 -6.55 5.50 -28.12
C LYS A 333 -6.92 4.04 -27.89
N GLU A 334 -6.21 3.10 -28.52
CA GLU A 334 -6.44 1.66 -28.31
C GLU A 334 -6.15 1.25 -26.86
N ARG A 335 -5.11 1.81 -26.24
CA ARG A 335 -4.79 1.58 -24.82
C ARG A 335 -5.90 2.10 -23.90
N LEU A 336 -6.45 3.28 -24.18
CA LEU A 336 -7.62 3.84 -23.48
C LEU A 336 -8.87 2.99 -23.68
N ASP A 337 -9.11 2.48 -24.88
CA ASP A 337 -10.26 1.62 -25.17
C ASP A 337 -10.20 0.30 -24.39
N ILE A 338 -9.00 -0.29 -24.23
CA ILE A 338 -8.81 -1.47 -23.37
C ILE A 338 -9.16 -1.13 -21.91
N ILE A 339 -8.66 -0.01 -21.39
CA ILE A 339 -8.96 0.42 -20.01
C ILE A 339 -10.48 0.60 -19.83
N ARG A 340 -11.12 1.32 -20.76
CA ARG A 340 -12.53 1.64 -20.70
C ARG A 340 -13.40 0.39 -20.82
N HIS A 341 -13.24 -0.37 -21.89
CA HIS A 341 -14.16 -1.45 -22.24
C HIS A 341 -13.81 -2.75 -21.51
N SER A 342 -12.53 -3.11 -21.42
CA SER A 342 -12.10 -4.41 -20.93
C SER A 342 -11.80 -4.45 -19.43
N ILE A 343 -11.63 -3.29 -18.78
CA ILE A 343 -11.38 -3.20 -17.33
C ILE A 343 -12.55 -2.52 -16.62
N VAL A 344 -12.83 -1.26 -16.96
CA VAL A 344 -13.78 -0.44 -16.19
C VAL A 344 -15.23 -0.85 -16.44
N ASN A 345 -15.63 -1.00 -17.70
CA ASN A 345 -17.01 -1.37 -18.05
C ASN A 345 -17.37 -2.78 -17.57
N VAL A 346 -16.48 -3.78 -17.76
CA VAL A 346 -16.70 -5.14 -17.26
C VAL A 346 -16.94 -5.15 -15.75
N ARG A 347 -16.14 -4.39 -14.99
CA ARG A 347 -16.33 -4.24 -13.54
C ARG A 347 -17.66 -3.56 -13.21
N ASN A 348 -18.02 -2.49 -13.91
CA ASN A 348 -19.29 -1.79 -13.68
C ASN A 348 -20.49 -2.71 -13.92
N GLU A 349 -20.47 -3.51 -14.98
CA GLU A 349 -21.50 -4.52 -15.24
C GLU A 349 -21.57 -5.59 -14.15
N ALA A 350 -20.43 -6.09 -13.68
CA ALA A 350 -20.36 -7.06 -12.58
C ALA A 350 -20.88 -6.48 -11.26
N ILE A 351 -20.65 -5.17 -11.00
CA ILE A 351 -21.22 -4.46 -9.85
C ILE A 351 -22.74 -4.38 -9.97
N VAL A 352 -23.27 -4.00 -11.14
CA VAL A 352 -24.72 -3.91 -11.38
C VAL A 352 -25.41 -5.27 -11.21
N LYS A 353 -24.75 -6.35 -11.66
CA LYS A 353 -25.22 -7.72 -11.47
C LYS A 353 -25.06 -8.26 -10.04
N GLY A 354 -24.39 -7.52 -9.15
CA GLY A 354 -24.16 -7.91 -7.76
C GLY A 354 -23.03 -8.91 -7.53
N PHE A 355 -22.26 -9.27 -8.57
CA PHE A 355 -21.08 -10.13 -8.44
C PHE A 355 -19.93 -9.42 -7.73
N ILE A 356 -19.81 -8.10 -7.89
CA ILE A 356 -18.87 -7.26 -7.14
C ILE A 356 -19.64 -6.40 -6.12
N GLN A 357 -19.30 -6.58 -4.84
CA GLN A 357 -19.83 -5.76 -3.76
C GLN A 357 -18.97 -4.51 -3.58
N LYS A 358 -19.39 -3.40 -4.21
CA LYS A 358 -18.65 -2.12 -4.23
C LYS A 358 -18.31 -1.58 -2.83
N ASN A 359 -19.11 -1.88 -1.81
CA ASN A 359 -18.88 -1.47 -0.42
C ASN A 359 -17.76 -2.24 0.28
N LEU A 360 -17.32 -3.37 -0.26
CA LEU A 360 -16.18 -4.14 0.25
C LEU A 360 -14.84 -3.71 -0.38
N GLU A 361 -14.89 -3.04 -1.52
CA GLU A 361 -13.68 -2.57 -2.21
C GLU A 361 -13.07 -1.37 -1.47
N PRO A 362 -11.73 -1.30 -1.33
CA PRO A 362 -11.07 -0.20 -0.62
C PRO A 362 -11.24 1.17 -1.30
N PHE A 363 -11.38 1.18 -2.62
CA PHE A 363 -11.52 2.38 -3.44
C PHE A 363 -12.14 2.03 -4.79
N SER A 364 -12.74 3.02 -5.46
CA SER A 364 -13.31 2.81 -6.79
C SER A 364 -12.26 2.91 -7.90
N ILE A 365 -12.33 2.04 -8.91
CA ILE A 365 -11.54 2.14 -10.13
C ILE A 365 -12.33 2.93 -11.18
N ARG A 366 -11.68 3.87 -11.85
CA ARG A 366 -12.25 4.63 -12.97
C ARG A 366 -11.20 4.80 -14.07
N ASN A 367 -11.64 4.90 -15.31
CA ASN A 367 -10.80 5.40 -16.39
C ASN A 367 -10.71 6.93 -16.27
N LYS A 368 -9.52 7.48 -16.50
CA LYS A 368 -9.34 8.91 -16.68
C LYS A 368 -9.74 9.28 -18.10
N GLU A 369 -10.62 10.26 -18.24
CA GLU A 369 -11.08 10.70 -19.55
C GLU A 369 -10.03 11.59 -20.22
N PHE A 370 -9.85 11.39 -21.52
CA PHE A 370 -9.01 12.20 -22.38
C PHE A 370 -9.85 12.69 -23.55
N TRP A 371 -9.62 13.92 -23.96
CA TRP A 371 -10.35 14.60 -25.03
C TRP A 371 -9.40 15.14 -26.08
N GLU A 372 -9.97 15.61 -27.18
CA GLU A 372 -9.26 16.32 -28.22
C GLU A 372 -8.81 17.72 -27.73
N LEU A 373 -7.80 18.29 -28.39
CA LEU A 373 -7.21 19.58 -28.02
C LEU A 373 -8.23 20.73 -28.04
N SER A 374 -9.26 20.63 -28.88
CA SER A 374 -10.40 21.57 -28.92
C SER A 374 -11.10 21.75 -27.57
N THR A 375 -10.95 20.79 -26.65
CA THR A 375 -11.60 20.82 -25.33
C THR A 375 -10.77 21.58 -24.28
N VAL A 376 -9.56 22.05 -24.58
CA VAL A 376 -8.67 22.72 -23.59
C VAL A 376 -9.35 23.90 -22.90
N SER A 377 -9.95 24.83 -23.65
CA SER A 377 -10.64 25.99 -23.07
C SER A 377 -11.79 25.56 -22.14
N LYS A 378 -12.47 24.44 -22.46
CA LYS A 378 -13.51 23.86 -21.60
C LYS A 378 -12.93 23.24 -20.33
N LEU A 379 -11.81 22.50 -20.42
CA LEU A 379 -11.16 21.88 -19.26
C LEU A 379 -10.62 22.91 -18.26
N LEU A 380 -10.22 24.09 -18.75
CA LEU A 380 -9.75 25.20 -17.91
C LEU A 380 -10.90 26.06 -17.38
N SER A 381 -12.11 25.90 -17.91
CA SER A 381 -13.27 26.69 -17.46
C SER A 381 -13.65 26.40 -16.00
N PRO A 382 -14.13 27.41 -15.25
CA PRO A 382 -14.63 27.21 -13.89
C PRO A 382 -15.75 26.17 -13.79
N ALA A 383 -16.56 26.04 -14.85
CA ALA A 383 -17.66 25.09 -14.92
C ALA A 383 -17.21 23.63 -14.97
N PHE A 384 -16.05 23.34 -15.57
CA PHE A 384 -15.47 22.00 -15.55
C PHE A 384 -14.68 21.76 -14.25
N GLN A 385 -13.88 22.74 -13.83
CA GLN A 385 -13.10 22.62 -12.60
C GLN A 385 -13.98 22.38 -11.36
N SER A 386 -15.18 22.97 -11.31
CA SER A 386 -16.14 22.73 -10.22
C SER A 386 -16.74 21.32 -10.19
N GLN A 387 -16.67 20.56 -11.30
CA GLN A 387 -17.10 19.16 -11.34
C GLN A 387 -16.05 18.21 -10.77
N ILE A 388 -14.79 18.66 -10.68
CA ILE A 388 -13.70 17.90 -10.11
C ILE A 388 -13.70 18.13 -8.59
N THR A 389 -13.92 17.06 -7.83
CA THR A 389 -14.01 17.11 -6.37
C THR A 389 -12.68 16.79 -5.67
N HIS A 390 -11.60 16.65 -6.44
CA HIS A 390 -10.21 16.55 -5.99
C HIS A 390 -9.39 17.73 -6.52
N GLY A 391 -8.18 17.94 -6.00
CA GLY A 391 -7.30 18.99 -6.49
C GLY A 391 -6.92 18.78 -7.96
N CYS A 392 -6.85 19.87 -8.72
CA CYS A 392 -6.40 19.89 -10.11
C CYS A 392 -5.43 21.07 -10.28
N ASP A 393 -4.23 20.81 -10.79
CA ASP A 393 -3.15 21.80 -10.87
C ASP A 393 -2.70 22.12 -12.31
N GLY A 394 -3.42 21.61 -13.31
CA GLY A 394 -3.11 21.89 -14.71
C GLY A 394 -3.69 20.88 -15.69
N LEU A 395 -2.96 20.65 -16.79
CA LEU A 395 -3.33 19.73 -17.87
C LEU A 395 -2.20 18.74 -18.14
N VAL A 396 -2.58 17.58 -18.68
CA VAL A 396 -1.65 16.59 -19.23
C VAL A 396 -1.99 16.32 -20.68
N PHE A 397 -0.98 16.39 -21.54
CA PHE A 397 -1.08 16.14 -22.98
C PHE A 397 -0.34 14.84 -23.28
N GLN A 398 -1.06 13.89 -23.87
CA GLN A 398 -0.56 12.57 -24.22
C GLN A 398 -0.58 12.39 -25.74
N SER A 399 0.57 12.05 -26.32
CA SER A 399 0.64 11.75 -27.75
C SER A 399 -0.17 10.50 -28.08
N VAL A 400 -0.93 10.55 -29.17
CA VAL A 400 -1.79 9.43 -29.60
C VAL A 400 -0.99 8.33 -30.28
N GLN A 401 -0.04 8.71 -31.13
CA GLN A 401 0.68 7.79 -32.01
C GLN A 401 1.85 7.10 -31.31
N ASN A 402 2.49 7.76 -30.35
CA ASN A 402 3.69 7.23 -29.73
C ASN A 402 3.37 6.08 -28.74
N PRO A 403 4.18 5.01 -28.75
CA PRO A 403 4.11 3.95 -27.74
C PRO A 403 4.24 4.47 -26.31
N TYR A 404 3.77 3.68 -25.34
CA TYR A 404 4.07 3.91 -23.94
C TYR A 404 5.59 3.85 -23.72
N GLN A 405 6.14 4.90 -23.12
CA GLN A 405 7.57 5.02 -22.85
C GLN A 405 7.83 5.03 -21.35
N SER A 406 8.62 4.06 -20.88
CA SER A 406 9.07 3.98 -19.49
C SER A 406 10.09 5.08 -19.16
N GLY A 407 10.09 5.56 -17.91
CA GLY A 407 10.96 6.65 -17.48
C GLY A 407 10.61 8.00 -18.15
N ARG A 408 11.59 8.91 -18.31
CA ARG A 408 11.34 10.25 -18.86
C ARG A 408 10.83 10.18 -20.30
N SER A 409 9.65 10.74 -20.57
CA SER A 409 9.07 10.79 -21.91
C SER A 409 8.93 12.23 -22.43
N THR A 410 9.37 12.45 -23.66
CA THR A 410 9.23 13.71 -24.40
C THR A 410 7.88 13.82 -25.12
N HIS A 411 7.10 12.75 -25.14
CA HIS A 411 5.79 12.66 -25.80
C HIS A 411 4.61 12.87 -24.83
N VAL A 412 4.92 13.11 -23.56
CA VAL A 412 3.94 13.41 -22.51
C VAL A 412 4.29 14.75 -21.88
N LEU A 413 3.45 15.74 -22.11
CA LEU A 413 3.66 17.08 -21.59
C LEU A 413 2.71 17.34 -20.42
N LYS A 414 3.22 17.98 -19.37
CA LYS A 414 2.40 18.53 -18.29
C LYS A 414 2.45 20.05 -18.37
N TRP A 415 1.29 20.66 -18.38
CA TRP A 415 1.15 22.11 -18.27
C TRP A 415 0.55 22.45 -16.91
N LYS A 416 1.07 23.47 -16.24
CA LYS A 416 0.58 23.97 -14.96
C LYS A 416 0.48 25.49 -15.03
N LYS A 417 -0.56 26.05 -14.40
CA LYS A 417 -0.71 27.50 -14.25
C LYS A 417 0.41 28.07 -13.37
N ASP A 418 0.64 27.42 -12.24
CA ASP A 418 1.69 27.77 -11.29
C ASP A 418 2.72 26.64 -11.23
N ASN A 419 3.93 26.94 -11.67
CA ASN A 419 5.04 26.01 -11.65
C ASN A 419 5.74 26.06 -10.28
N THR A 420 5.93 24.88 -9.69
CA THR A 420 6.57 24.71 -8.39
C THR A 420 7.73 23.74 -8.45
N ILE A 421 8.69 23.89 -7.55
CA ILE A 421 9.83 22.97 -7.39
C ILE A 421 9.94 22.57 -5.91
N ASP A 422 10.09 21.28 -5.66
CA ASP A 422 10.42 20.76 -4.32
C ASP A 422 11.93 20.91 -4.08
N PHE A 423 12.32 21.79 -3.16
CA PHE A 423 13.71 22.05 -2.76
C PHE A 423 13.99 21.52 -1.36
N ARG A 424 15.25 21.14 -1.10
CA ARG A 424 15.75 21.02 0.27
C ARG A 424 16.16 22.41 0.75
N LEU A 425 15.52 22.90 1.80
CA LEU A 425 15.83 24.19 2.41
C LEU A 425 17.05 24.06 3.33
N LYS A 426 17.95 25.04 3.29
CA LYS A 426 18.98 25.20 4.31
C LYS A 426 19.09 26.66 4.72
N ILE A 427 18.88 26.95 5.99
CA ILE A 427 19.06 28.27 6.56
C ILE A 427 20.54 28.49 6.87
N HIS A 428 21.11 29.54 6.30
CA HIS A 428 22.49 29.92 6.54
C HIS A 428 22.54 31.27 7.26
N THR A 429 23.20 31.31 8.41
CA THR A 429 23.47 32.54 9.17
C THR A 429 24.87 33.06 8.83
N GLY A 430 24.93 34.29 8.31
CA GLY A 430 26.19 34.94 7.98
C GLY A 430 27.06 35.17 9.22
N ARG A 431 28.35 34.83 9.12
CA ARG A 431 29.32 34.94 10.24
C ARG A 431 29.57 36.38 10.72
N ARG A 432 29.28 37.39 9.90
CA ARG A 432 29.58 38.82 10.18
C ARG A 432 28.34 39.69 10.40
N SER A 433 27.29 39.53 9.59
CA SER A 433 26.08 40.39 9.67
C SER A 433 24.95 39.81 10.52
N GLN A 434 25.06 38.55 11.00
CA GLN A 434 23.94 37.77 11.56
C GLN A 434 22.72 37.63 10.63
N GLU A 435 22.79 38.13 9.39
CA GLU A 435 21.71 37.99 8.41
C GLU A 435 21.55 36.52 8.02
N LYS A 436 20.32 36.06 8.08
CA LYS A 436 19.93 34.72 7.66
C LYS A 436 19.54 34.73 6.18
N SER A 437 19.90 33.66 5.48
CA SER A 437 19.56 33.44 4.08
C SER A 437 18.96 32.05 3.91
N ALA A 438 17.93 31.92 3.08
CA ALA A 438 17.30 30.65 2.75
C ALA A 438 17.90 30.11 1.44
N LEU A 439 18.71 29.06 1.54
CA LEU A 439 19.36 28.40 0.42
C LEU A 439 18.50 27.23 -0.07
N LEU A 440 18.25 27.15 -1.38
CA LEU A 440 17.42 26.11 -1.98
C LEU A 440 18.29 25.12 -2.76
N PHE A 441 18.19 23.82 -2.45
CA PHE A 441 18.97 22.76 -3.08
C PHE A 441 18.08 21.77 -3.86
N VAL A 442 18.61 21.30 -5.00
CA VAL A 442 18.01 20.25 -5.84
C VAL A 442 18.89 19.00 -5.81
N ASN A 443 18.32 17.83 -6.10
CA ASN A 443 19.08 16.59 -6.13
C ASN A 443 20.00 16.55 -7.36
N GLY A 444 21.27 16.16 -7.16
CA GLY A 444 22.29 16.15 -8.21
C GLY A 444 23.10 17.45 -8.35
N LYS A 445 22.91 18.44 -7.46
CA LYS A 445 23.73 19.67 -7.40
C LYS A 445 24.21 19.94 -5.97
N SER A 446 25.52 20.07 -5.78
CA SER A 446 26.14 20.28 -4.46
C SER A 446 26.09 21.73 -3.97
N LYS A 447 26.02 22.69 -4.89
CA LYS A 447 25.87 24.12 -4.61
C LYS A 447 24.37 24.49 -4.55
N PRO A 448 24.00 25.58 -3.84
CA PRO A 448 22.64 26.10 -3.89
C PRO A 448 22.18 26.27 -5.34
N TYR A 449 20.96 25.83 -5.63
CA TYR A 449 20.33 26.00 -6.92
C TYR A 449 19.75 27.40 -7.05
N ALA A 450 19.09 27.89 -6.00
CA ALA A 450 18.48 29.20 -5.92
C ALA A 450 18.48 29.72 -4.48
N PHE A 451 17.98 30.95 -4.31
CA PHE A 451 17.83 31.62 -3.03
C PHE A 451 16.38 32.08 -2.86
N MET A 452 15.90 32.09 -1.62
CA MET A 452 14.61 32.64 -1.23
C MET A 452 14.82 33.71 -0.15
N ARG A 453 13.92 34.68 -0.09
CA ARG A 453 13.92 35.66 0.99
C ARG A 453 13.71 34.95 2.33
N TYR A 454 14.59 35.21 3.29
CA TYR A 454 14.45 34.63 4.63
C TYR A 454 13.24 35.25 5.36
N SER A 455 12.50 34.41 6.07
CA SER A 455 11.54 34.82 7.09
C SER A 455 11.69 33.90 8.32
N PRO A 456 11.43 34.39 9.54
CA PRO A 456 11.59 33.61 10.77
C PRO A 456 10.82 32.28 10.78
N GLU A 457 9.67 32.22 10.10
CA GLU A 457 8.83 31.02 10.01
C GLU A 457 9.53 29.88 9.27
N LEU A 458 10.55 30.17 8.46
CA LEU A 458 11.31 29.15 7.73
C LEU A 458 12.29 28.35 8.59
N ASP A 459 12.65 28.86 9.77
CA ASP A 459 13.60 28.17 10.66
C ASP A 459 13.10 26.76 11.05
N GLN A 460 11.79 26.57 11.16
CA GLN A 460 11.19 25.27 11.49
C GLN A 460 11.34 24.22 10.37
N TYR A 461 11.61 24.66 9.14
CA TYR A 461 11.76 23.81 7.95
C TYR A 461 13.23 23.62 7.55
N ASP A 462 14.19 24.04 8.38
CA ASP A 462 15.61 23.87 8.06
C ASP A 462 15.98 22.39 7.85
N ASN A 463 16.70 22.11 6.76
CA ASN A 463 17.02 20.78 6.23
C ASN A 463 15.83 19.93 5.77
N GLN A 464 14.60 20.45 5.80
CA GLN A 464 13.40 19.76 5.31
C GLN A 464 13.16 20.06 3.83
N ILE A 465 12.25 19.30 3.21
CA ILE A 465 11.84 19.52 1.82
C ILE A 465 10.62 20.42 1.81
N ILE A 466 10.72 21.52 1.07
CA ILE A 466 9.65 22.49 0.89
C ILE A 466 9.33 22.59 -0.60
N GLU A 467 8.06 22.79 -0.92
CA GLU A 467 7.64 23.18 -2.26
C GLU A 467 7.68 24.70 -2.34
N CYS A 468 8.29 25.21 -3.41
CA CYS A 468 8.37 26.65 -3.67
C CYS A 468 7.72 26.98 -5.02
N SER A 469 7.03 28.11 -5.08
CA SER A 469 6.56 28.73 -6.32
C SER A 469 7.45 29.92 -6.69
N TYR A 470 7.46 30.30 -7.97
CA TYR A 470 8.25 31.44 -8.44
C TYR A 470 7.33 32.51 -9.00
N HIS A 471 7.39 33.71 -8.43
CA HIS A 471 6.62 34.86 -8.87
C HIS A 471 7.48 36.12 -8.77
N ASN A 472 7.33 37.06 -9.72
CA ASN A 472 7.99 38.37 -9.69
C ASN A 472 9.53 38.31 -9.47
N GLY A 473 10.20 37.29 -10.00
CA GLY A 473 11.67 37.16 -9.90
C GLY A 473 12.17 36.51 -8.61
N GLU A 474 11.28 36.11 -7.70
CA GLU A 474 11.65 35.54 -6.40
C GLU A 474 10.95 34.19 -6.16
N TRP A 475 11.61 33.31 -5.41
CA TRP A 475 11.03 32.08 -4.90
C TRP A 475 10.26 32.34 -3.61
N TYR A 476 9.10 31.71 -3.46
CA TYR A 476 8.23 31.80 -2.30
C TYR A 476 7.97 30.40 -1.72
N PHE A 477 7.89 30.30 -0.40
CA PHE A 477 7.45 29.08 0.27
C PHE A 477 5.98 28.83 -0.07
N TYR A 478 5.69 27.66 -0.62
CA TYR A 478 4.34 27.23 -0.93
C TYR A 478 3.80 26.31 0.17
N ARG A 479 4.52 25.21 0.47
CA ARG A 479 4.17 24.29 1.57
C ARG A 479 5.33 23.41 1.99
N HIS A 480 5.23 22.82 3.17
CA HIS A 480 6.13 21.75 3.61
C HIS A 480 5.76 20.41 2.95
N ARG A 481 6.76 19.63 2.55
CA ARG A 481 6.63 18.34 1.86
C ARG A 481 7.18 17.19 2.71
N ALA A 482 6.52 16.92 3.84
CA ALA A 482 6.84 15.78 4.70
C ALA A 482 6.71 14.42 3.99
N ASP A 483 5.94 14.36 2.89
CA ASP A 483 5.74 13.19 2.04
C ASP A 483 6.95 12.88 1.14
N LYS A 484 7.91 13.80 1.02
CA LYS A 484 9.08 13.66 0.15
C LYS A 484 10.31 13.28 0.95
N SER A 485 11.05 12.31 0.44
CA SER A 485 12.38 11.95 0.96
C SER A 485 13.52 12.70 0.26
N TYR A 486 13.31 13.09 -1.01
CA TYR A 486 14.34 13.71 -1.85
C TYR A 486 13.80 14.96 -2.56
N PRO A 487 14.61 16.03 -2.70
CA PRO A 487 14.22 17.20 -3.49
C PRO A 487 14.18 16.85 -4.98
N THR A 488 13.58 17.74 -5.76
CA THR A 488 13.46 17.61 -7.23
C THR A 488 14.83 17.37 -7.87
N ALA A 489 14.91 16.44 -8.83
CA ALA A 489 16.14 16.18 -9.56
C ALA A 489 16.54 17.38 -10.45
N LEU A 490 17.84 17.64 -10.59
CA LEU A 490 18.39 18.77 -11.34
C LEU A 490 17.76 18.95 -12.72
N ALA A 491 17.74 17.89 -13.54
CA ALA A 491 17.15 17.97 -14.89
C ALA A 491 15.65 18.31 -14.90
N THR A 492 14.90 17.93 -13.85
CA THR A 492 13.49 18.33 -13.70
C THR A 492 13.38 19.78 -13.26
N ALA A 493 14.23 20.22 -12.32
CA ALA A 493 14.27 21.61 -11.88
C ALA A 493 14.64 22.57 -13.02
N ASP A 494 15.62 22.21 -13.85
CA ASP A 494 16.02 22.97 -15.04
C ASP A 494 14.85 23.10 -16.04
N GLY A 495 14.12 22.00 -16.29
CA GLY A 495 12.93 22.02 -17.14
C GLY A 495 11.81 22.91 -16.60
N VAL A 496 11.56 22.87 -15.28
CA VAL A 496 10.56 23.74 -14.64
C VAL A 496 11.02 25.21 -14.66
N THR A 497 12.30 25.49 -14.45
CA THR A 497 12.85 26.85 -14.50
C THR A 497 12.76 27.43 -15.91
N THR A 498 12.98 26.61 -16.94
CA THR A 498 12.78 27.01 -18.34
C THR A 498 11.32 27.42 -18.60
N ALA A 499 10.36 26.62 -18.11
CA ALA A 499 8.93 26.94 -18.19
C ALA A 499 8.54 28.18 -17.37
N ILE A 500 9.23 28.46 -16.26
CA ILE A 500 9.00 29.66 -15.44
C ILE A 500 9.52 30.92 -16.12
N ASN A 501 10.70 30.87 -16.74
CA ASN A 501 11.34 32.04 -17.36
C ASN A 501 10.54 32.61 -18.54
N ARG A 502 9.87 31.72 -19.27
CA ARG A 502 8.94 32.09 -20.34
C ARG A 502 7.69 31.21 -20.15
N PRO A 503 6.69 31.67 -19.39
CA PRO A 503 5.52 30.87 -19.08
C PRO A 503 4.55 30.85 -20.25
N ILE A 504 4.12 29.65 -20.61
CA ILE A 504 2.96 29.48 -21.48
C ILE A 504 1.74 29.67 -20.60
N THR A 505 1.17 30.87 -20.64
CA THR A 505 -0.03 31.19 -19.86
C THR A 505 -1.25 30.47 -20.43
N GLU A 506 -2.31 30.41 -19.64
CA GLU A 506 -3.62 29.89 -20.06
C GLU A 506 -4.10 30.57 -21.36
N ALA A 507 -3.98 31.91 -21.43
CA ALA A 507 -4.35 32.66 -22.63
C ALA A 507 -3.50 32.26 -23.85
N ILE A 508 -2.18 32.14 -23.69
CA ILE A 508 -1.29 31.74 -24.80
C ILE A 508 -1.62 30.33 -25.27
N LEU A 509 -1.86 29.41 -24.35
CA LEU A 509 -2.20 28.03 -24.68
C LEU A 509 -3.55 27.92 -25.41
N CYS A 510 -4.59 28.60 -24.91
CA CYS A 510 -5.90 28.61 -25.54
C CYS A 510 -5.88 29.27 -26.92
N SER A 511 -5.28 30.47 -27.05
CA SER A 511 -5.17 31.16 -28.35
C SER A 511 -4.38 30.33 -29.36
N PHE A 512 -3.26 29.74 -28.95
CA PHE A 512 -2.48 28.87 -29.81
C PHE A 512 -3.31 27.68 -30.32
N ILE A 513 -4.13 27.08 -29.45
CA ILE A 513 -4.97 25.94 -29.83
C ILE A 513 -6.10 26.36 -30.77
N GLU A 514 -6.80 27.44 -30.46
CA GLU A 514 -7.91 27.97 -31.25
C GLU A 514 -7.46 28.39 -32.66
N GLU A 515 -6.31 29.05 -32.77
CA GLU A 515 -5.72 29.44 -34.06
C GLU A 515 -5.42 28.22 -34.93
N ASN A 516 -4.74 27.20 -34.38
CA ASN A 516 -4.30 26.05 -35.18
C ASN A 516 -5.44 25.09 -35.54
N ILE A 517 -6.49 24.97 -34.70
CA ILE A 517 -7.69 24.19 -35.06
C ILE A 517 -8.49 24.88 -36.16
N ALA A 518 -8.52 26.21 -36.20
CA ALA A 518 -9.19 26.95 -37.26
C ALA A 518 -8.53 26.71 -38.63
N PHE A 519 -7.21 26.53 -38.69
CA PHE A 519 -6.47 26.27 -39.93
C PHE A 519 -6.68 24.84 -40.48
N ASP A 520 -6.91 23.83 -39.64
CA ASP A 520 -7.17 22.44 -40.10
C ASP A 520 -8.55 22.25 -40.75
N ASN A 521 -9.46 23.24 -40.64
CA ASN A 521 -10.81 23.20 -41.20
C ASN A 521 -10.95 23.93 -42.55
N TYR A 522 -9.85 24.44 -43.11
CA TYR A 522 -9.74 25.03 -44.46
C TYR A 522 -8.80 24.18 -45.32
#